data_AF-A0AA51MN61-F1
#
_entry.id   AF-A0AA51MN61-F1
#
_cell.length_a   1.000
_cell.length_b   1.000
_cell.length_c   1.000
_cell.angle_alpha   90.00
_cell.angle_beta   90.00
_cell.angle_gamma   90.00
#
_symmetry.space_group_name_H-M   'P 1'
#
loop_
_entity.id
_entity.type
_entity.pdbx_description
1 polymer ?
#
loop_
_entity_poly.entity_id
_entity_poly.type
_entity_poly.pdbx_seq_one_letter_code
_entity_poly.pdbx_strand_id
1 'polypeptide(L)'
;MKPWLFGNTTVRSPLRLRDGLAVLRHSALHGNLRGKEADCAFYELLGAVGIVDPKGDETCSVSRKWRSALGQMGFLYPKLQGQAAMLQSQLGSADTITPNGERLLQNTTLGGWQLCFLRALAAYYIPSPVEPKHDCPVFSPLRHVLSVMTALQQQTGDESLSFMEMALFTQRTSSAMPASQLAADILAFRMQREAAPYKRKFDDAALQTAQQQDGIQANSLKDYADTNLRYLKATGLFLRKGRGIAFAPKNAASFTLYHKKRSSLQQT
;
A
#
# COMPACT_ATOMS: atom_id res chain seq x y z
N MET A 1 -0.89 -11.68 13.16
CA MET A 1 -1.44 -10.57 12.34
C MET A 1 -1.56 -11.03 10.88
N LYS A 2 -2.65 -10.68 10.17
CA LYS A 2 -2.73 -10.95 8.72
C LYS A 2 -1.78 -10.03 7.94
N PRO A 3 -1.08 -10.54 6.90
CA PRO A 3 -0.30 -9.72 6.00
C PRO A 3 -1.10 -8.52 5.47
N TRP A 4 -0.53 -7.32 5.59
CA TRP A 4 -1.16 -6.10 5.12
C TRP A 4 -0.75 -5.77 3.68
N LEU A 5 -1.61 -5.06 2.96
CA LEU A 5 -1.24 -4.43 1.71
C LEU A 5 -1.89 -3.05 1.54
N PHE A 6 -1.26 -2.20 0.73
CA PHE A 6 -1.89 -0.96 0.25
C PHE A 6 -2.92 -1.28 -0.84
N GLY A 7 -4.12 -0.71 -0.72
CA GLY A 7 -5.18 -0.91 -1.69
C GLY A 7 -5.62 -2.39 -1.74
N ASN A 8 -5.54 -3.00 -2.92
CA ASN A 8 -5.81 -4.42 -3.08
C ASN A 8 -5.09 -5.02 -4.31
N THR A 9 -5.11 -6.35 -4.42
CA THR A 9 -4.46 -7.09 -5.50
C THR A 9 -5.18 -7.00 -6.86
N THR A 10 -6.36 -6.38 -6.94
CA THR A 10 -7.06 -6.12 -8.21
C THR A 10 -6.54 -4.85 -8.87
N VAL A 11 -6.25 -3.81 -8.08
CA VAL A 11 -5.65 -2.56 -8.57
C VAL A 11 -4.19 -2.46 -8.10
N ARG A 12 -3.35 -3.39 -8.58
CA ARG A 12 -1.92 -3.45 -8.21
C ARG A 12 -1.12 -2.26 -8.71
N SER A 13 -1.52 -1.69 -9.85
CA SER A 13 -0.87 -0.50 -10.41
C SER A 13 -1.57 0.76 -9.88
N PRO A 14 -0.98 1.48 -8.93
CA PRO A 14 -1.63 2.62 -8.25
C PRO A 14 -1.99 3.73 -9.23
N LEU A 15 -1.19 3.99 -10.27
CA LEU A 15 -1.46 5.05 -11.25
C LEU A 15 -2.78 4.82 -12.00
N ARG A 16 -3.23 3.58 -12.16
CA ARG A 16 -4.53 3.26 -12.78
C ARG A 16 -5.70 3.77 -11.94
N LEU A 17 -5.53 3.98 -10.63
CA LEU A 17 -6.57 4.59 -9.79
C LEU A 17 -6.93 6.00 -10.29
N ARG A 18 -5.96 6.75 -10.82
CA ARG A 18 -6.23 8.07 -11.41
C ARG A 18 -7.18 7.95 -12.59
N ASP A 19 -6.94 6.99 -13.49
CA ASP A 19 -7.75 6.80 -14.69
C ASP A 19 -9.19 6.42 -14.32
N GLY A 20 -9.36 5.49 -13.38
CA GLY A 20 -10.71 5.13 -12.89
C GLY A 20 -11.41 6.26 -12.15
N LEU A 21 -10.66 7.08 -11.41
CA LEU A 21 -11.19 8.27 -10.74
C LEU A 21 -11.62 9.35 -11.75
N ALA A 22 -10.90 9.51 -12.86
CA ALA A 22 -11.24 10.45 -13.92
C ALA A 22 -12.54 10.04 -14.63
N VAL A 23 -12.69 8.75 -14.95
CA VAL A 23 -13.93 8.19 -15.49
C VAL A 23 -15.10 8.45 -14.55
N LEU A 24 -14.91 8.17 -13.26
CA LEU A 24 -15.94 8.36 -12.25
C LEU A 24 -16.40 9.82 -12.13
N ARG A 25 -15.46 10.77 -12.11
CA ARG A 25 -15.75 12.22 -11.97
C ARG A 25 -16.76 12.73 -13.00
N HIS A 26 -16.72 12.21 -14.22
CA HIS A 26 -17.56 12.66 -15.33
C HIS A 26 -18.81 11.79 -15.54
N SER A 27 -19.09 10.88 -14.61
CA SER A 27 -20.22 9.95 -14.67
C SER A 27 -21.32 10.31 -13.68
N ALA A 28 -22.54 9.85 -13.95
CA ALA A 28 -23.67 9.95 -13.02
C ALA A 28 -23.49 9.09 -11.74
N LEU A 29 -22.42 8.29 -11.65
CA LEU A 29 -22.15 7.41 -10.51
C LEU A 29 -21.42 8.13 -9.36
N HIS A 30 -20.95 9.37 -9.55
CA HIS A 30 -20.28 10.13 -8.49
C HIS A 30 -21.20 10.29 -7.26
N GLY A 31 -20.75 9.83 -6.09
CA GLY A 31 -21.57 9.79 -4.87
C GLY A 31 -22.63 8.67 -4.83
N ASN A 32 -22.76 7.87 -5.90
CA ASN A 32 -23.74 6.80 -6.01
C ASN A 32 -23.12 5.49 -6.58
N LEU A 33 -22.00 5.04 -6.00
CA LEU A 33 -21.26 3.84 -6.44
C LEU A 33 -21.62 2.56 -5.67
N ARG A 34 -22.86 2.41 -5.22
CA ARG A 34 -23.26 1.25 -4.40
C ARG A 34 -24.53 0.60 -4.92
N GLY A 35 -24.53 -0.72 -4.87
CA GLY A 35 -25.60 -1.55 -5.41
C GLY A 35 -25.15 -2.24 -6.69
N LYS A 36 -25.80 -3.35 -7.03
CA LYS A 36 -25.43 -4.19 -8.17
C LYS A 36 -25.43 -3.40 -9.48
N GLU A 37 -26.45 -2.57 -9.69
CA GLU A 37 -26.58 -1.70 -10.87
C GLU A 37 -25.41 -0.72 -10.99
N ALA A 38 -25.09 0.01 -9.91
CA ALA A 38 -23.98 0.96 -9.89
C ALA A 38 -22.61 0.26 -10.04
N ASP A 39 -22.42 -0.91 -9.42
CA ASP A 39 -21.20 -1.71 -9.57
C ASP A 39 -21.02 -2.15 -11.04
N CYS A 40 -22.09 -2.60 -11.72
CA CYS A 40 -22.02 -2.98 -13.12
C CYS A 40 -21.86 -1.78 -14.07
N ALA A 41 -22.57 -0.68 -13.83
CA ALA A 41 -22.41 0.55 -14.60
C ALA A 41 -20.96 1.08 -14.49
N PHE A 42 -20.36 1.03 -13.30
CA PHE A 42 -18.96 1.43 -13.15
C PHE A 42 -18.01 0.46 -13.86
N TYR A 43 -18.34 -0.84 -13.88
CA TYR A 43 -17.53 -1.85 -14.57
C TYR A 43 -17.53 -1.60 -16.08
N GLU A 44 -18.71 -1.35 -16.64
CA GLU A 44 -18.90 -1.00 -18.05
C GLU A 44 -18.14 0.29 -18.41
N LEU A 45 -18.22 1.32 -17.57
CA LEU A 45 -17.47 2.56 -17.79
C LEU A 45 -15.95 2.33 -17.81
N LEU A 46 -15.43 1.55 -16.85
CA LEU A 46 -14.01 1.18 -16.83
C LEU A 46 -13.62 0.34 -18.05
N GLY A 47 -14.52 -0.53 -18.52
CA GLY A 47 -14.31 -1.36 -19.71
C GLY A 47 -14.31 -0.56 -21.01
N ALA A 48 -15.23 0.41 -21.13
CA ALA A 48 -15.38 1.26 -22.30
C ALA A 48 -14.13 2.11 -22.60
N VAL A 49 -13.40 2.51 -21.55
CA VAL A 49 -12.13 3.24 -21.70
C VAL A 49 -10.89 2.33 -21.68
N GLY A 50 -11.07 1.01 -21.73
CA GLY A 50 -9.98 0.03 -21.75
C GLY A 50 -9.18 -0.08 -20.45
N ILE A 51 -9.70 0.43 -19.34
CA ILE A 51 -9.05 0.29 -18.04
C ILE A 51 -9.15 -1.15 -17.57
N VAL A 52 -10.30 -1.80 -17.70
CA VAL A 52 -10.49 -3.22 -17.35
C VAL A 52 -10.89 -4.00 -18.59
N ASP A 53 -10.57 -5.29 -18.63
CA ASP A 53 -11.15 -6.18 -19.63
C ASP A 53 -12.62 -6.47 -19.23
N PRO A 54 -13.61 -6.12 -20.07
CA PRO A 54 -15.03 -6.40 -19.79
C PRO A 54 -15.36 -7.90 -19.83
N LYS A 55 -14.44 -8.77 -20.25
CA LYS A 55 -14.67 -10.22 -20.31
C LYS A 55 -14.42 -10.87 -18.94
N GLY A 56 -15.44 -11.57 -18.43
CA GLY A 56 -15.26 -12.59 -17.39
C GLY A 56 -15.59 -12.19 -15.94
N ASP A 57 -16.26 -11.06 -15.70
CA ASP A 57 -16.80 -10.73 -14.37
C ASP A 57 -18.31 -10.44 -14.41
N GLU A 58 -19.11 -11.50 -14.53
CA GLU A 58 -20.58 -11.44 -14.47
C GLU A 58 -21.12 -10.86 -13.15
N THR A 59 -20.28 -10.82 -12.11
CA THR A 59 -20.65 -10.32 -10.77
C THR A 59 -20.31 -8.85 -10.56
N CYS A 60 -19.67 -8.20 -11.54
CA CYS A 60 -19.18 -6.82 -11.47
C CYS A 60 -18.34 -6.57 -10.19
N SER A 61 -17.66 -7.60 -9.69
CA SER A 61 -16.85 -7.56 -8.46
C SER A 61 -15.65 -6.64 -8.58
N VAL A 62 -15.12 -6.47 -9.79
CA VAL A 62 -14.00 -5.58 -10.10
C VAL A 62 -14.32 -4.15 -9.64
N SER A 63 -15.51 -3.62 -9.94
CA SER A 63 -15.92 -2.27 -9.53
C SER A 63 -15.92 -2.08 -8.02
N ARG A 64 -16.40 -3.07 -7.25
CA ARG A 64 -16.35 -3.05 -5.78
C ARG A 64 -14.91 -2.94 -5.28
N LYS A 65 -13.98 -3.66 -5.91
CA LYS A 65 -12.55 -3.63 -5.56
C LYS A 65 -11.90 -2.31 -5.97
N TRP A 66 -12.29 -1.71 -7.09
CA TRP A 66 -11.86 -0.37 -7.49
C TRP A 66 -12.32 0.71 -6.51
N ARG A 67 -13.63 0.72 -6.17
CA ARG A 67 -14.17 1.62 -5.14
C ARG A 67 -13.46 1.43 -3.80
N SER A 68 -13.18 0.19 -3.40
CA SER A 68 -12.42 -0.11 -2.19
C SER A 68 -11.01 0.50 -2.23
N ALA A 69 -10.25 0.28 -3.31
CA ALA A 69 -8.90 0.82 -3.44
C ALA A 69 -8.89 2.36 -3.44
N LEU A 70 -9.83 2.99 -4.14
CA LEU A 70 -10.00 4.45 -4.15
C LEU A 70 -10.33 5.01 -2.75
N GLY A 71 -11.18 4.32 -1.99
CA GLY A 71 -11.53 4.69 -0.62
C GLY A 71 -10.37 4.49 0.36
N GLN A 72 -9.68 3.35 0.30
CA GLN A 72 -8.51 3.04 1.14
C GLN A 72 -7.38 4.06 0.93
N MET A 73 -7.16 4.50 -0.31
CA MET A 73 -6.15 5.51 -0.64
C MET A 73 -6.63 6.96 -0.44
N GLY A 74 -7.84 7.15 0.13
CA GLY A 74 -8.37 8.47 0.45
C GLY A 74 -8.63 9.35 -0.78
N PHE A 75 -8.88 8.75 -1.95
CA PHE A 75 -9.29 9.48 -3.17
C PHE A 75 -10.81 9.56 -3.31
N LEU A 76 -11.54 8.62 -2.70
CA LEU A 76 -12.96 8.71 -2.43
C LEU A 76 -13.22 8.74 -0.92
N TYR A 77 -14.28 9.41 -0.51
CA TYR A 77 -14.78 9.27 0.85
C TYR A 77 -15.39 7.87 1.02
N PRO A 78 -14.88 7.04 1.95
CA PRO A 78 -15.47 5.74 2.21
C PRO A 78 -16.85 5.90 2.88
N LYS A 79 -17.71 4.89 2.69
CA LYS A 79 -18.90 4.72 3.55
C LYS A 79 -18.46 4.08 4.85
N LEU A 80 -18.53 4.84 5.92
CA LEU A 80 -18.26 4.38 7.28
C LEU A 80 -19.39 3.46 7.76
N GLN A 81 -19.05 2.54 8.65
CA GLN A 81 -19.97 1.54 9.20
C GLN A 81 -19.82 1.47 10.72
N GLY A 82 -20.81 0.86 11.39
CA GLY A 82 -20.81 0.71 12.85
C GLY A 82 -20.75 2.06 13.56
N GLN A 83 -20.00 2.14 14.66
CA GLN A 83 -19.85 3.37 15.44
C GLN A 83 -19.27 4.53 14.61
N ALA A 84 -18.41 4.25 13.63
CA ALA A 84 -17.82 5.29 12.79
C ALA A 84 -18.84 5.95 11.85
N ALA A 85 -20.02 5.37 11.63
CA ALA A 85 -21.05 5.96 10.77
C ALA A 85 -21.49 7.36 11.24
N MET A 86 -21.43 7.65 12.55
CA MET A 86 -21.75 8.96 13.11
C MET A 86 -20.80 10.08 12.65
N LEU A 87 -19.61 9.71 12.18
CA LEU A 87 -18.59 10.66 11.70
C LEU A 87 -18.71 10.92 10.18
N GLN A 88 -19.64 10.27 9.48
CA GLN A 88 -19.74 10.37 8.02
C GLN A 88 -19.94 11.82 7.55
N SER A 89 -20.83 12.57 8.20
CA SER A 89 -21.11 13.97 7.84
C SER A 89 -19.90 14.88 8.03
N GLN A 90 -19.04 14.57 9.01
CA GLN A 90 -17.79 15.30 9.25
C GLN A 90 -16.69 14.92 8.27
N LEU A 91 -16.68 13.65 7.84
CA LEU A 91 -15.72 13.14 6.88
C LEU A 91 -16.00 13.67 5.48
N GLY A 92 -17.24 13.53 5.00
CA GLY A 92 -17.68 13.86 3.65
C GLY A 92 -18.73 12.87 3.14
N SER A 93 -19.46 13.23 2.08
CA SER A 93 -20.47 12.34 1.49
C SER A 93 -19.82 11.09 0.92
N ALA A 94 -20.37 9.91 1.24
CA ALA A 94 -19.80 8.64 0.80
C ALA A 94 -19.69 8.56 -0.74
N ASP A 95 -18.62 7.92 -1.21
CA ASP A 95 -18.33 7.66 -2.62
C ASP A 95 -18.18 8.93 -3.50
N THR A 96 -18.07 10.10 -2.88
CA THR A 96 -17.65 11.34 -3.55
C THR A 96 -16.14 11.52 -3.49
N ILE A 97 -15.60 12.29 -4.44
CA ILE A 97 -14.16 12.54 -4.58
C ILE A 97 -13.68 13.44 -3.45
N THR A 98 -12.59 13.04 -2.78
CA THR A 98 -11.98 13.84 -1.71
C THR A 98 -11.16 15.00 -2.28
N PRO A 99 -10.76 15.99 -1.46
CA PRO A 99 -9.80 17.00 -1.89
C PRO A 99 -8.46 16.45 -2.39
N ASN A 100 -8.01 15.29 -1.89
CA ASN A 100 -6.79 14.65 -2.42
C ASN A 100 -7.03 13.97 -3.77
N GLY A 101 -8.23 13.39 -3.98
CA GLY A 101 -8.65 12.85 -5.27
C GLY A 101 -8.78 13.94 -6.33
N GLU A 102 -9.37 15.08 -5.97
CA GLU A 102 -9.44 16.27 -6.83
C GLU A 102 -8.04 16.74 -7.26
N ARG A 103 -7.12 16.87 -6.31
CA ARG A 103 -5.71 17.20 -6.62
C ARG A 103 -5.07 16.18 -7.55
N LEU A 104 -5.29 14.89 -7.35
CA LEU A 104 -4.73 13.85 -8.21
C LEU A 104 -5.20 14.01 -9.68
N LEU A 105 -6.46 14.39 -9.88
CA LEU A 105 -7.02 14.63 -11.22
C LEU A 105 -6.51 15.91 -11.86
N GLN A 106 -6.40 17.00 -11.08
CA GLN A 106 -5.97 18.31 -11.56
C GLN A 106 -4.47 18.38 -11.88
N ASN A 107 -3.64 17.58 -11.23
CA ASN A 107 -2.21 17.56 -11.51
C ASN A 107 -1.92 16.90 -12.87
N THR A 108 -1.05 17.53 -13.66
CA THR A 108 -0.60 17.04 -14.98
C THR A 108 0.83 16.49 -14.96
N THR A 109 1.54 16.62 -13.84
CA THR A 109 2.93 16.17 -13.71
C THR A 109 3.03 14.90 -12.86
N LEU A 110 4.02 14.06 -13.16
CA LEU A 110 4.32 12.86 -12.37
C LEU A 110 4.62 13.22 -10.89
N GLY A 111 5.36 14.30 -10.65
CA GLY A 111 5.65 14.76 -9.29
C GLY A 111 4.39 15.15 -8.50
N GLY A 112 3.43 15.80 -9.16
CA GLY A 112 2.12 16.10 -8.57
C GLY A 112 1.36 14.83 -8.19
N TRP A 113 1.36 13.82 -9.07
CA TRP A 113 0.73 12.51 -8.76
C TRP A 113 1.43 11.82 -7.61
N GLN A 114 2.76 11.78 -7.62
CA GLN A 114 3.58 11.17 -6.58
C GLN A 114 3.29 11.77 -5.20
N LEU A 115 3.13 13.09 -5.13
CA LEU A 115 2.79 13.79 -3.91
C LEU A 115 1.38 13.44 -3.40
N CYS A 116 0.39 13.25 -4.29
CA CYS A 116 -0.94 12.78 -3.90
C CYS A 116 -0.91 11.36 -3.31
N PHE A 117 -0.14 10.44 -3.89
CA PHE A 117 0.07 9.11 -3.34
C PHE A 117 0.85 9.14 -2.02
N LEU A 118 1.87 9.99 -1.90
CA LEU A 118 2.58 10.18 -0.65
C LEU A 118 1.64 10.63 0.47
N ARG A 119 0.76 11.60 0.20
CA ARG A 119 -0.28 12.04 1.17
C ARG A 119 -1.21 10.89 1.55
N ALA A 120 -1.67 10.11 0.58
CA ALA A 120 -2.52 8.94 0.83
C ALA A 120 -1.84 7.95 1.77
N LEU A 121 -0.60 7.52 1.45
CA LEU A 121 0.13 6.53 2.25
C LEU A 121 0.58 7.07 3.62
N ALA A 122 0.85 8.38 3.74
CA ALA A 122 1.22 9.01 5.00
C ALA A 122 0.04 9.12 5.99
N ALA A 123 -1.17 9.28 5.47
CA ALA A 123 -2.43 9.28 6.22
C ALA A 123 -3.02 7.87 6.41
N TYR A 124 -2.43 6.85 5.79
CA TYR A 124 -2.87 5.47 5.88
C TYR A 124 -2.42 4.81 7.18
N TYR A 125 -3.40 4.34 7.96
CA TYR A 125 -3.22 3.61 9.21
C TYR A 125 -4.11 2.37 9.22
N ILE A 126 -3.61 1.30 9.83
CA ILE A 126 -4.35 0.07 10.08
C ILE A 126 -4.12 -0.42 11.53
N PRO A 127 -5.13 -1.03 12.18
CA PRO A 127 -6.53 -1.00 11.76
C PRO A 127 -7.10 0.43 11.75
N SER A 128 -8.16 0.62 10.97
CA SER A 128 -8.90 1.89 10.87
C SER A 128 -10.41 1.65 10.66
N PRO A 129 -11.27 2.67 10.74
CA PRO A 129 -12.68 2.51 10.40
C PRO A 129 -12.95 2.01 8.97
N VAL A 130 -12.00 2.22 8.05
CA VAL A 130 -12.06 1.73 6.66
C VAL A 130 -11.57 0.29 6.59
N GLU A 131 -10.55 -0.05 7.37
CA GLU A 131 -9.91 -1.37 7.39
C GLU A 131 -9.75 -1.89 8.81
N PRO A 132 -10.86 -2.33 9.44
CA PRO A 132 -10.85 -2.72 10.85
C PRO A 132 -10.24 -4.11 11.08
N LYS A 133 -10.05 -4.92 10.02
CA LYS A 133 -9.70 -6.35 10.11
C LYS A 133 -8.19 -6.59 10.23
N HIS A 134 -7.53 -5.89 11.15
CA HIS A 134 -6.12 -6.13 11.51
C HIS A 134 -5.97 -6.32 13.01
N ASP A 135 -5.47 -7.49 13.39
CA ASP A 135 -5.13 -7.83 14.76
C ASP A 135 -3.69 -7.37 15.06
N CYS A 136 -3.54 -6.08 15.34
CA CYS A 136 -2.30 -5.41 15.73
C CYS A 136 -2.58 -4.02 16.35
N PRO A 137 -1.62 -3.42 17.05
CA PRO A 137 -1.68 -2.00 17.39
C PRO A 137 -1.83 -1.13 16.14
N VAL A 138 -2.52 0.01 16.29
CA VAL A 138 -2.65 0.99 15.20
C VAL A 138 -1.28 1.49 14.78
N PHE A 139 -0.99 1.39 13.49
CA PHE A 139 0.27 1.85 12.93
C PHE A 139 0.12 2.32 11.48
N SER A 140 1.13 3.03 10.99
CA SER A 140 1.21 3.45 9.59
C SER A 140 2.16 2.51 8.85
N PRO A 141 1.67 1.71 7.89
CA PRO A 141 2.50 0.84 7.07
C PRO A 141 3.63 1.58 6.35
N LEU A 142 3.40 2.80 5.86
CA LEU A 142 4.47 3.61 5.26
C LEU A 142 5.59 3.87 6.28
N ARG A 143 5.25 4.31 7.49
CA ARG A 143 6.23 4.56 8.56
C ARG A 143 6.94 3.27 8.98
N HIS A 144 6.24 2.13 8.99
CA HIS A 144 6.85 0.83 9.27
C HIS A 144 7.93 0.47 8.25
N VAL A 145 7.64 0.60 6.96
CA VAL A 145 8.63 0.39 5.89
C VAL A 145 9.83 1.32 6.05
N LEU A 146 9.58 2.61 6.28
CA LEU A 146 10.65 3.60 6.48
C LEU A 146 11.54 3.24 7.67
N SER A 147 10.96 2.82 8.80
CA SER A 147 11.71 2.42 9.99
C SER A 147 12.58 1.18 9.75
N VAL A 148 12.06 0.18 9.04
CA VAL A 148 12.82 -1.04 8.70
C VAL A 148 14.00 -0.70 7.78
N MET A 149 13.76 0.06 6.71
CA MET A 149 14.81 0.47 5.78
C MET A 149 15.88 1.34 6.46
N THR A 150 15.47 2.21 7.37
CA THR A 150 16.40 3.02 8.18
C THR A 150 17.24 2.16 9.11
N ALA A 151 16.65 1.14 9.74
CA ALA A 151 17.39 0.20 10.57
C ALA A 151 18.40 -0.64 9.76
N LEU A 152 18.02 -1.07 8.54
CA LEU A 152 18.95 -1.74 7.61
C LEU A 152 20.13 -0.84 7.22
N GLN A 153 19.86 0.43 6.90
CA GLN A 153 20.88 1.43 6.59
C GLN A 153 21.87 1.63 7.74
N GLN A 154 21.37 1.72 8.97
CA GLN A 154 22.20 1.91 10.17
C GLN A 154 23.12 0.71 10.45
N GLN A 155 22.65 -0.51 10.18
CA GLN A 155 23.41 -1.72 10.45
C GLN A 155 24.38 -2.10 9.32
N THR A 156 24.06 -1.77 8.06
CA THR A 156 24.81 -2.29 6.90
C THR A 156 25.34 -1.25 5.93
N GLY A 157 24.91 0.01 6.03
CA GLY A 157 25.18 1.01 5.00
C GLY A 157 24.25 0.92 3.78
N ASP A 158 23.35 -0.07 3.71
CA ASP A 158 22.39 -0.26 2.60
C ASP A 158 20.95 -0.29 3.15
N GLU A 159 20.13 0.68 2.73
CA GLU A 159 18.73 0.82 3.12
C GLU A 159 17.76 -0.11 2.37
N SER A 160 18.25 -0.79 1.34
CA SER A 160 17.37 -1.43 0.37
C SER A 160 16.56 -2.57 0.96
N LEU A 161 15.35 -2.75 0.44
CA LEU A 161 14.41 -3.79 0.83
C LEU A 161 14.02 -4.60 -0.40
N SER A 162 14.31 -5.89 -0.39
CA SER A 162 14.05 -6.79 -1.52
C SER A 162 12.58 -7.25 -1.59
N PHE A 163 12.19 -7.81 -2.73
CA PHE A 163 10.86 -8.41 -2.89
C PHE A 163 10.56 -9.49 -1.84
N MET A 164 11.52 -10.38 -1.60
CA MET A 164 11.34 -11.47 -0.63
C MET A 164 11.27 -10.93 0.80
N GLU A 165 12.02 -9.88 1.11
CA GLU A 165 11.99 -9.24 2.43
C GLU A 165 10.65 -8.56 2.70
N MET A 166 10.08 -7.89 1.69
CA MET A 166 8.70 -7.38 1.77
C MET A 166 7.72 -8.53 2.03
N ALA A 167 7.81 -9.62 1.25
CA ALA A 167 6.87 -10.73 1.29
C ALA A 167 6.91 -11.54 2.60
N LEU A 168 8.12 -11.78 3.13
CA LEU A 168 8.35 -12.67 4.27
C LEU A 168 8.42 -11.94 5.62
N PHE A 169 8.70 -10.63 5.64
CA PHE A 169 8.97 -9.90 6.87
C PHE A 169 8.11 -8.63 6.99
N THR A 170 8.32 -7.64 6.12
CA THR A 170 7.78 -6.29 6.33
C THR A 170 6.26 -6.25 6.31
N GLN A 171 5.61 -6.92 5.35
CA GLN A 171 4.15 -6.89 5.24
C GLN A 171 3.44 -7.78 6.27
N ARG A 172 4.19 -8.59 7.00
CA ARG A 172 3.68 -9.57 8.00
C ARG A 172 3.84 -9.07 9.43
N THR A 173 4.41 -7.88 9.60
CA THR A 173 4.73 -7.26 10.88
C THR A 173 4.08 -5.88 11.01
N SER A 174 4.04 -5.36 12.23
CA SER A 174 3.49 -4.04 12.58
C SER A 174 4.42 -3.30 13.54
N SER A 175 3.98 -2.17 14.08
CA SER A 175 4.68 -1.42 15.12
C SER A 175 4.91 -2.19 16.42
N ALA A 176 4.27 -3.35 16.61
CA ALA A 176 4.52 -4.23 17.75
C ALA A 176 5.92 -4.85 17.74
N MET A 177 6.55 -4.95 16.55
CA MET A 177 7.91 -5.48 16.40
C MET A 177 8.90 -4.32 16.23
N PRO A 178 9.94 -4.22 17.07
CA PRO A 178 10.98 -3.21 16.90
C PRO A 178 11.65 -3.32 15.53
N ALA A 179 11.84 -2.16 14.87
CA ALA A 179 12.44 -2.13 13.53
C ALA A 179 13.89 -2.66 13.51
N SER A 180 14.63 -2.51 14.60
CA SER A 180 15.99 -3.07 14.76
C SER A 180 15.98 -4.60 14.76
N GLN A 181 15.02 -5.22 15.47
CA GLN A 181 14.85 -6.66 15.49
C GLN A 181 14.45 -7.17 14.11
N LEU A 182 13.47 -6.53 13.48
CA LEU A 182 13.02 -6.90 12.14
C LEU A 182 14.13 -6.77 11.09
N ALA A 183 14.97 -5.74 11.20
CA ALA A 183 16.16 -5.59 10.37
C ALA A 183 17.15 -6.75 10.61
N ALA A 184 17.41 -7.13 11.86
CA ALA A 184 18.28 -8.26 12.18
C ALA A 184 17.75 -9.58 11.57
N ASP A 185 16.45 -9.83 11.64
CA ASP A 185 15.81 -11.02 11.04
C ASP A 185 15.98 -11.02 9.50
N ILE A 186 15.83 -9.86 8.86
CA ILE A 186 16.08 -9.69 7.41
C ILE A 186 17.55 -9.97 7.07
N LEU A 187 18.50 -9.47 7.88
CA LEU A 187 19.92 -9.71 7.64
C LEU A 187 20.29 -11.18 7.82
N ALA A 188 19.73 -11.85 8.83
CA ALA A 188 19.89 -13.29 9.02
C ALA A 188 19.36 -14.07 7.81
N PHE A 189 18.18 -13.69 7.29
CA PHE A 189 17.64 -14.27 6.06
C PHE A 189 18.56 -14.05 4.86
N ARG A 190 19.14 -12.85 4.70
CA ARG A 190 20.11 -12.56 3.62
C ARG A 190 21.32 -13.48 3.69
N MET A 191 21.89 -13.67 4.89
CA MET A 191 23.04 -14.56 5.10
C MET A 191 22.72 -16.01 4.75
N GLN A 192 21.60 -16.52 5.25
CA GLN A 192 21.15 -17.89 4.97
C GLN A 192 20.86 -18.10 3.48
N ARG A 193 20.22 -17.10 2.83
CA ARG A 193 19.93 -17.13 1.40
C ARG A 193 21.19 -17.13 0.55
N GLU A 194 22.23 -16.40 0.96
CA GLU A 194 23.50 -16.36 0.22
C GLU A 194 24.28 -17.66 0.37
N ALA A 195 24.25 -18.28 1.55
CA ALA A 195 24.86 -19.59 1.80
C ALA A 195 24.10 -20.75 1.14
N ALA A 196 22.84 -20.54 0.72
CA ALA A 196 22.02 -21.60 0.15
C ALA A 196 22.51 -22.01 -1.26
N PRO A 197 22.70 -23.32 -1.54
CA PRO A 197 23.17 -23.79 -2.85
C PRO A 197 22.14 -23.52 -3.96
N TYR A 198 20.85 -23.49 -3.62
CA TYR A 198 19.75 -23.26 -4.57
C TYR A 198 18.79 -22.18 -4.05
N LYS A 199 19.09 -20.92 -4.38
CA LYS A 199 18.35 -19.73 -3.90
C LYS A 199 16.83 -19.83 -4.16
N ARG A 200 16.40 -20.40 -5.29
CA ARG A 200 14.96 -20.59 -5.60
C ARG A 200 14.28 -21.57 -4.64
N LYS A 201 14.89 -22.74 -4.39
CA LYS A 201 14.34 -23.73 -3.45
C LYS A 201 14.28 -23.18 -2.03
N PHE A 202 15.30 -22.42 -1.63
CA PHE A 202 15.33 -21.73 -0.36
C PHE A 202 14.20 -20.70 -0.24
N ASP A 203 14.02 -19.84 -1.25
CA ASP A 203 12.95 -18.84 -1.29
C ASP A 203 11.56 -19.51 -1.23
N ASP A 204 11.35 -20.59 -1.99
CA ASP A 204 10.09 -21.33 -2.02
C ASP A 204 9.78 -22.02 -0.68
N ALA A 205 10.79 -22.58 0.00
CA ALA A 205 10.63 -23.17 1.34
C ALA A 205 10.24 -22.11 2.37
N ALA A 206 10.90 -20.94 2.37
CA ALA A 206 10.58 -19.85 3.28
C ALA A 206 9.13 -19.34 3.09
N LEU A 207 8.66 -19.28 1.84
CA LEU A 207 7.28 -18.93 1.52
C LEU A 207 6.26 -19.98 1.97
N GLN A 208 6.61 -21.27 1.89
CA GLN A 208 5.75 -22.35 2.41
C GLN A 208 5.62 -22.25 3.93
N THR A 209 6.71 -21.99 4.65
CA THR A 209 6.68 -21.75 6.11
C THR A 209 5.79 -20.54 6.42
N ALA A 210 5.95 -19.43 5.69
CA ALA A 210 5.12 -18.24 5.88
C ALA A 210 3.63 -18.52 5.61
N GLN A 211 3.31 -19.30 4.58
CA GLN A 211 1.95 -19.72 4.26
C GLN A 211 1.32 -20.51 5.41
N GLN A 212 2.05 -21.44 6.02
CA GLN A 212 1.56 -22.24 7.15
C GLN A 212 1.30 -21.36 8.39
N GLN A 213 2.18 -20.41 8.67
CA GLN A 213 2.05 -19.49 9.80
C GLN A 213 0.87 -18.52 9.65
N ASP A 214 0.66 -17.99 8.45
CA ASP A 214 -0.34 -16.94 8.22
C ASP A 214 -1.71 -17.49 7.78
N GLY A 215 -1.78 -18.77 7.41
CA GLY A 215 -2.98 -19.38 6.84
C GLY A 215 -3.37 -18.81 5.47
N ILE A 216 -2.40 -18.28 4.71
CA ILE A 216 -2.62 -17.63 3.41
C ILE A 216 -1.70 -18.27 2.36
N GLN A 217 -2.21 -18.45 1.14
CA GLN A 217 -1.45 -19.02 0.04
C GLN A 217 -0.16 -18.22 -0.26
N ALA A 218 0.93 -18.92 -0.53
CA ALA A 218 2.23 -18.31 -0.84
C ALA A 218 2.15 -17.35 -2.03
N ASN A 219 1.30 -17.63 -3.02
CA ASN A 219 1.12 -16.73 -4.15
C ASN A 219 0.46 -15.41 -3.75
N SER A 220 -0.46 -15.43 -2.77
CA SER A 220 -1.07 -14.21 -2.24
C SER A 220 -0.03 -13.35 -1.50
N LEU A 221 0.91 -13.96 -0.77
CA LEU A 221 2.02 -13.22 -0.15
C LEU A 221 2.87 -12.48 -1.20
N LYS A 222 3.16 -13.14 -2.33
CA LYS A 222 3.86 -12.53 -3.47
C LYS A 222 3.05 -11.40 -4.10
N ASP A 223 1.76 -11.59 -4.30
CA ASP A 223 0.86 -10.59 -4.86
C ASP A 223 0.75 -9.34 -3.97
N TYR A 224 0.75 -9.53 -2.65
CA TYR A 224 0.71 -8.44 -1.68
C TYR A 224 2.02 -7.67 -1.71
N ALA A 225 3.16 -8.37 -1.78
CA ALA A 225 4.47 -7.74 -1.86
C ALA A 225 4.64 -6.93 -3.16
N ASP A 226 4.24 -7.49 -4.31
CA ASP A 226 4.25 -6.75 -5.59
C ASP A 226 3.39 -5.48 -5.51
N THR A 227 2.18 -5.61 -4.96
CA THR A 227 1.26 -4.48 -4.78
C THR A 227 1.88 -3.42 -3.88
N ASN A 228 2.37 -3.81 -2.70
CA ASN A 228 3.00 -2.90 -1.74
C ASN A 228 4.16 -2.13 -2.37
N LEU A 229 5.07 -2.82 -3.06
CA LEU A 229 6.21 -2.19 -3.71
C LEU A 229 5.77 -1.21 -4.82
N ARG A 230 4.70 -1.49 -5.56
CA ARG A 230 4.17 -0.57 -6.57
C ARG A 230 3.60 0.69 -5.94
N TYR A 231 2.80 0.58 -4.88
CA TYR A 231 2.25 1.73 -4.15
C TYR A 231 3.34 2.57 -3.49
N LEU A 232 4.35 1.93 -2.89
CA LEU A 232 5.51 2.64 -2.34
C LEU A 232 6.24 3.43 -3.43
N LYS A 233 6.58 2.81 -4.57
CA LYS A 233 7.22 3.51 -5.70
C LYS A 233 6.38 4.66 -6.26
N ALA A 234 5.05 4.53 -6.25
CA ALA A 234 4.17 5.60 -6.72
C ALA A 234 4.21 6.86 -5.88
N THR A 235 4.75 6.82 -4.66
CA THR A 235 4.95 8.03 -3.84
C THR A 235 6.13 8.90 -4.29
N GLY A 236 7.03 8.38 -5.13
CA GLY A 236 8.30 9.04 -5.45
C GLY A 236 9.33 9.04 -4.32
N LEU A 237 9.00 8.53 -3.12
CA LEU A 237 9.98 8.35 -2.03
C LEU A 237 10.97 7.23 -2.30
N PHE A 238 10.55 6.22 -3.08
CA PHE A 238 11.29 4.99 -3.30
C PHE A 238 11.58 4.80 -4.79
N LEU A 239 12.78 4.30 -5.10
CA LEU A 239 13.16 3.87 -6.44
C LEU A 239 13.29 2.34 -6.49
N ARG A 240 13.25 1.80 -7.70
CA ARG A 240 13.50 0.37 -7.94
C ARG A 240 14.97 0.04 -7.68
N LYS A 241 15.23 -1.01 -6.89
CA LYS A 241 16.54 -1.67 -6.79
C LYS A 241 16.35 -3.17 -6.98
N GLY A 242 16.74 -3.68 -8.15
CA GLY A 242 16.43 -5.05 -8.57
C GLY A 242 14.91 -5.32 -8.59
N ARG A 243 14.45 -6.30 -7.80
CA ARG A 243 13.01 -6.59 -7.57
C ARG A 243 12.43 -5.88 -6.34
N GLY A 244 13.24 -5.10 -5.62
CA GLY A 244 12.86 -4.38 -4.40
C GLY A 244 12.87 -2.86 -4.58
N ILE A 245 13.06 -2.17 -3.46
CA ILE A 245 13.10 -0.71 -3.36
C ILE A 245 14.32 -0.21 -2.58
N ALA A 246 14.71 1.03 -2.85
CA ALA A 246 15.69 1.82 -2.11
C ALA A 246 15.16 3.27 -1.98
N PHE A 247 15.78 4.10 -1.14
CA PHE A 247 15.36 5.50 -1.04
C PHE A 247 15.70 6.26 -2.33
N ALA A 248 14.83 7.18 -2.74
CA ALA A 248 15.16 8.08 -3.84
C ALA A 248 16.29 9.04 -3.40
N PRO A 249 17.31 9.31 -4.24
CA PRO A 249 18.48 10.11 -3.87
C PRO A 249 18.14 11.51 -3.32
N LYS A 250 17.12 12.17 -3.88
CA LYS A 250 16.65 13.49 -3.44
C LYS A 250 16.02 13.48 -2.03
N ASN A 251 15.64 12.32 -1.53
CA ASN A 251 14.97 12.13 -0.24
C ASN A 251 15.88 11.48 0.81
N ALA A 252 16.96 10.81 0.40
CA ALA A 252 17.94 10.19 1.30
C ALA A 252 18.57 11.23 2.25
N ALA A 253 19.00 12.39 1.72
CA ALA A 253 19.57 13.47 2.52
C ALA A 253 18.58 14.12 3.49
N SER A 254 17.30 14.25 3.06
CA SER A 254 16.24 14.89 3.86
C SER A 254 15.81 14.02 5.06
N PHE A 255 15.83 12.69 4.90
CA PHE A 255 15.49 11.76 6.00
C PHE A 255 16.58 11.69 7.07
N THR A 256 17.87 11.68 6.69
CA THR A 256 18.98 11.75 7.65
C THR A 256 18.92 13.03 8.49
N LEU A 257 18.50 14.15 7.87
CA LEU A 257 18.33 15.43 8.56
C LEU A 257 17.13 15.43 9.54
N TYR A 258 16.03 14.78 9.17
CA TYR A 258 14.82 14.70 10.00
C TYR A 258 15.04 13.86 11.27
N HIS A 259 15.80 12.77 11.17
CA HIS A 259 16.15 11.94 12.33
C HIS A 259 17.15 12.63 13.27
N LYS A 260 18.16 13.35 12.75
CA LYS A 260 19.08 14.15 13.58
C LYS A 260 18.36 15.20 14.42
N LYS A 261 17.36 15.90 13.85
CA LYS A 261 16.59 16.93 14.57
C LYS A 261 15.71 16.37 15.69
N ARG A 262 15.23 15.12 15.57
CA ARG A 262 14.39 14.51 16.61
C ARG A 262 15.18 14.01 17.81
N SER A 263 16.40 13.50 17.61
CA SER A 263 17.29 13.11 18.70
C SER A 263 17.74 14.31 19.54
N SER A 264 17.89 15.50 18.94
CA SER A 264 18.21 16.74 19.67
C SER A 264 17.02 17.37 20.41
N LEU A 265 15.78 16.96 20.11
CA LEU A 265 14.56 17.46 20.76
C LEU A 265 14.06 16.56 21.89
N GLN A 266 14.72 15.42 22.13
CA GLN A 266 14.45 14.52 23.26
C GLN A 266 15.53 14.60 24.37
N GLN A 267 16.48 15.54 24.25
CA GLN A 267 17.55 15.80 25.24
C GLN A 267 17.50 17.21 25.84
N THR A 268 16.35 17.89 25.71
CA THR A 268 16.03 19.16 26.37
C THR A 268 14.65 19.04 26.98
#